data_AF-A0A2I2GHC9-F1
#
_entry.id   AF-A0A2I2GHC9-F1
#
_cell.length_a   1.000
_cell.length_b   1.000
_cell.length_c   1.000
_cell.angle_alpha   90.00
_cell.angle_beta   90.00
_cell.angle_gamma   90.00
#
_symmetry.space_group_name_H-M   'P 1'
#
loop_
_entity.id
_entity.type
_entity.pdbx_description
1 polymer ?
#
loop_
_entity_poly.entity_id
_entity_poly.type
_entity_poly.pdbx_seq_one_letter_code
_entity_poly.pdbx_strand_id
1 'polypeptide(L)'
;MNLFALLGVLLSFPVRSSARIDWAFAADFHQRVLQDKNPGFGVNEPFIPSPEHILPEKKPFVIDEKVNYYEHFFNGSRNGEYRRSSCPAINALANRGYINRSGRNVSYTELAHAVRRVWNFGDDNDDLVQYVVNCPAAPTRNDRAVGDNVNINMALFESLLSFSKDGVTFTLEDLAEHHHLRHNQSKADNPHFVFGNQGAICSLAQYTNMVGVLGRKGKHGWTTLYVDDVKTFYLDEDIPKTYERREMAHYSPESNAFVDRMTHHVGYAIQRPFPEGD
;
A
#
# COMPACT_ATOMS: atom_id res chain seq x y z
N MET A 1 43.33 32.36 -41.44
CA MET A 1 42.08 31.62 -41.16
C MET A 1 42.39 30.57 -40.11
N ASN A 2 41.72 30.66 -38.97
CA ASN A 2 42.08 30.00 -37.71
C ASN A 2 41.97 28.47 -37.75
N LEU A 3 43.00 27.82 -37.22
CA LEU A 3 43.08 26.40 -36.89
C LEU A 3 42.50 26.23 -35.47
N PHE A 4 41.29 25.70 -35.32
CA PHE A 4 40.71 25.39 -34.00
C PHE A 4 40.73 23.88 -33.77
N ALA A 5 41.40 23.51 -32.68
CA ALA A 5 41.50 22.16 -32.14
C ALA A 5 40.11 21.63 -31.73
N LEU A 6 39.73 20.47 -32.26
CA LEU A 6 38.62 19.67 -31.76
C LEU A 6 39.12 18.84 -30.57
N LEU A 7 39.04 19.42 -29.38
CA LEU A 7 39.08 18.68 -28.12
C LEU A 7 37.79 17.86 -28.01
N GLY A 8 37.93 16.53 -28.01
CA GLY A 8 36.84 15.60 -27.75
C GLY A 8 36.28 15.81 -26.35
N VAL A 9 35.10 16.42 -26.26
CA VAL A 9 34.29 16.40 -25.04
C VAL A 9 33.58 15.06 -25.02
N LEU A 10 34.15 14.10 -24.29
CA LEU A 10 33.40 12.99 -23.73
C LEU A 10 32.34 13.59 -22.81
N LEU A 11 31.13 13.76 -23.34
CA LEU A 11 29.94 13.97 -22.53
C LEU A 11 29.67 12.68 -21.78
N SER A 12 30.30 12.56 -20.61
CA SER A 12 29.86 11.67 -19.55
C SER A 12 28.46 12.09 -19.16
N PHE A 13 27.43 11.50 -19.77
CA PHE A 13 26.08 11.56 -19.21
C PHE A 13 26.17 10.89 -17.84
N PRO A 14 25.97 11.60 -16.72
CA PRO A 14 25.79 10.92 -15.47
C PRO A 14 24.45 10.21 -15.59
N VAL A 15 24.48 8.88 -15.69
CA VAL A 15 23.33 8.06 -15.37
C VAL A 15 23.01 8.38 -13.91
N ARG A 16 22.08 9.31 -13.69
CA ARG A 16 21.48 9.54 -12.36
C ARG A 16 20.74 8.25 -12.04
N SER A 17 21.40 7.40 -11.25
CA SER A 17 20.77 6.32 -10.52
C SER A 17 19.50 6.88 -9.86
N SER A 18 18.35 6.30 -10.18
CA SER A 18 17.03 6.64 -9.66
C SER A 18 16.83 6.26 -8.18
N ALA A 19 17.92 6.04 -7.43
CA ALA A 19 17.91 5.49 -6.08
C ALA A 19 18.20 6.51 -4.96
N ARG A 20 18.09 7.82 -5.21
CA ARG A 20 18.15 8.82 -4.14
C ARG A 20 16.95 9.76 -4.20
N ILE A 21 16.03 9.57 -3.26
CA ILE A 21 14.90 10.46 -3.02
C ILE A 21 15.45 11.80 -2.53
N ASP A 22 15.03 12.88 -3.19
CA ASP A 22 15.27 14.23 -2.73
C ASP A 22 14.19 14.60 -1.69
N TRP A 23 14.51 14.32 -0.44
CA TRP A 23 13.63 14.60 0.71
C TRP A 23 13.24 16.08 0.83
N ALA A 24 14.07 17.01 0.31
CA ALA A 24 13.75 18.43 0.33
C ALA A 24 12.67 18.79 -0.71
N PHE A 25 12.72 18.17 -1.89
CA PHE A 25 11.67 18.33 -2.91
C PHE A 25 10.33 17.76 -2.45
N ALA A 26 10.33 16.56 -1.85
CA ALA A 26 9.13 15.95 -1.29
C ALA A 26 8.52 16.83 -0.18
N ALA A 27 9.34 17.33 0.76
CA ALA A 27 8.88 18.20 1.84
C ALA A 27 8.31 19.56 1.37
N ASP A 28 8.91 20.20 0.37
CA ASP A 28 8.44 21.50 -0.16
C ASP A 28 7.15 21.36 -0.99
N PHE A 29 7.00 20.27 -1.75
CA PHE A 29 5.76 19.95 -2.45
C PHE A 29 4.63 19.61 -1.46
N HIS A 30 4.96 18.92 -0.38
CA HIS A 30 4.04 18.48 0.68
C HIS A 30 3.40 19.63 1.46
N GLN A 31 4.18 20.66 1.84
CA GLN A 31 3.64 21.85 2.54
C GLN A 31 2.56 22.60 1.74
N ARG A 32 2.56 22.48 0.41
CA ARG A 32 1.54 23.09 -0.46
C ARG A 32 0.19 22.35 -0.43
N VAL A 33 0.17 21.05 -0.09
CA VAL A 33 -1.05 20.23 -0.02
C VAL A 33 -1.81 20.42 1.30
N LEU A 34 -1.13 20.92 2.34
CA LEU A 34 -1.68 21.14 3.68
C LEU A 34 -2.56 22.39 3.83
N GLN A 35 -2.85 23.10 2.74
CA GLN A 35 -3.71 24.30 2.77
C GLN A 35 -5.22 23.98 2.78
N ASP A 36 -5.61 22.85 3.39
CA ASP A 36 -7.03 22.51 3.63
C ASP A 36 -7.48 23.13 4.96
N LYS A 37 -8.66 23.75 4.99
CA LYS A 37 -9.20 24.47 6.17
C LYS A 37 -9.70 23.55 7.29
N ASN A 38 -9.48 22.24 7.17
CA ASN A 38 -10.02 21.23 8.06
C ASN A 38 -8.97 20.88 9.15
N PRO A 39 -9.23 21.17 10.45
CA PRO A 39 -8.20 21.15 11.52
C PRO A 39 -7.63 19.76 11.88
N GLY A 40 -8.06 18.68 11.22
CA GLY A 40 -7.47 17.33 11.34
C GLY A 40 -6.77 16.84 10.07
N PHE A 41 -6.69 17.67 9.03
CA PHE A 41 -5.99 17.38 7.79
C PHE A 41 -4.58 18.00 7.87
N GLY A 42 -3.55 17.18 8.04
CA GLY A 42 -2.15 17.67 8.03
C GLY A 42 -1.33 17.55 9.31
N VAL A 43 -1.76 16.77 10.31
CA VAL A 43 -0.89 16.47 11.46
C VAL A 43 0.11 15.38 11.02
N ASN A 44 1.25 15.82 10.50
CA ASN A 44 2.36 14.97 10.05
C ASN A 44 3.37 14.65 11.16
N GLU A 45 3.02 14.87 12.43
CA GLU A 45 3.94 14.53 13.49
C GLU A 45 4.05 13.00 13.56
N PRO A 46 5.26 12.42 13.41
CA PRO A 46 5.48 11.01 13.62
C PRO A 46 4.93 10.67 15.00
N PHE A 47 3.92 9.79 15.03
CA PHE A 47 3.37 9.37 16.30
C PHE A 47 4.42 8.53 17.04
N ILE A 48 4.96 9.05 18.14
CA ILE A 48 5.80 8.29 19.06
C ILE A 48 4.86 7.70 20.12
N PRO A 49 4.60 6.38 20.11
CA PRO A 49 3.73 5.77 21.12
C PRO A 49 4.26 6.05 22.53
N SER A 50 3.40 6.63 23.39
CA SER A 50 3.64 6.75 24.82
C SER A 50 2.72 5.79 25.59
N PRO A 51 3.07 5.44 26.84
CA PRO A 51 2.17 4.69 27.71
C PRO A 51 0.78 5.34 27.90
N GLU A 52 0.62 6.65 27.66
CA GLU A 52 -0.68 7.33 27.72
C GLU A 52 -1.49 7.29 26.40
N HIS A 53 -0.84 6.99 25.26
CA HIS A 53 -1.48 6.91 23.94
C HIS A 53 -1.07 5.60 23.23
N ILE A 54 -1.64 4.47 23.65
CA ILE A 54 -1.10 3.16 23.28
C ILE A 54 -1.37 2.75 21.81
N LEU A 55 -2.42 3.25 21.14
CA LEU A 55 -2.69 3.09 19.71
C LEU A 55 -3.66 4.21 19.28
N PRO A 56 -3.67 4.69 18.02
CA PRO A 56 -4.66 5.68 17.60
C PRO A 56 -6.06 5.11 17.68
N GLU A 57 -6.94 5.85 18.34
CA GLU A 57 -8.38 5.67 18.20
C GLU A 57 -8.74 5.72 16.71
N LYS A 58 -9.72 4.91 16.33
CA LYS A 58 -10.32 4.94 14.99
C LYS A 58 -11.75 5.46 15.12
N LYS A 59 -12.15 6.32 14.19
CA LYS A 59 -13.47 6.94 14.17
C LYS A 59 -14.24 6.50 12.93
N PRO A 60 -15.55 6.27 13.01
CA PRO A 60 -16.37 5.96 11.85
C PRO A 60 -16.15 6.96 10.72
N PHE A 61 -15.86 6.47 9.52
CA PHE A 61 -15.66 7.32 8.35
C PHE A 61 -16.99 7.52 7.62
N VAL A 62 -17.49 8.75 7.61
CA VAL A 62 -18.75 9.08 6.92
C VAL A 62 -18.48 9.45 5.47
N ILE A 63 -19.05 8.69 4.55
CA ILE A 63 -18.99 8.95 3.11
C ILE A 63 -20.20 9.83 2.75
N ASP A 64 -19.93 10.99 2.15
CA ASP A 64 -21.00 11.78 1.52
C ASP A 64 -21.39 11.12 0.19
N GLU A 65 -22.40 10.27 0.22
CA GLU A 65 -22.91 9.52 -0.94
C GLU A 65 -23.47 10.42 -2.06
N LYS A 66 -23.69 11.72 -1.82
CA LYS A 66 -24.08 12.63 -2.91
C LYS A 66 -22.90 12.99 -3.82
N VAL A 67 -21.69 12.96 -3.28
CA VAL A 67 -20.45 13.32 -3.97
C VAL A 67 -19.64 12.06 -4.29
N ASN A 68 -19.44 11.21 -3.27
CA ASN A 68 -18.59 10.03 -3.32
C ASN A 68 -19.41 8.73 -3.39
N TYR A 69 -20.42 8.71 -4.27
CA TYR A 69 -21.23 7.52 -4.50
C TYR A 69 -20.39 6.36 -5.03
N TYR A 70 -20.81 5.14 -4.69
CA TYR A 70 -20.21 3.92 -5.21
C TYR A 70 -20.64 3.67 -6.66
N GLU A 71 -19.65 3.52 -7.55
CA GLU A 71 -19.84 2.97 -8.90
C GLU A 71 -18.63 2.11 -9.24
N HIS A 72 -18.86 0.81 -9.43
CA HIS A 72 -17.78 -0.14 -9.63
C HIS A 72 -17.35 -0.21 -11.09
N PHE A 73 -16.06 0.04 -11.33
CA PHE A 73 -15.41 -0.20 -12.61
C PHE A 73 -14.20 -1.11 -12.46
N PHE A 74 -14.15 -2.15 -13.28
CA PHE A 74 -12.98 -3.02 -13.40
C PHE A 74 -11.90 -2.39 -14.28
N ASN A 75 -10.66 -2.87 -14.11
CA ASN A 75 -9.57 -2.52 -15.02
C ASN A 75 -9.93 -2.89 -16.47
N GLY A 76 -9.83 -1.93 -17.39
CA GLY A 76 -10.14 -2.17 -18.80
C GLY A 76 -11.62 -2.07 -19.16
N SER A 77 -12.51 -1.80 -18.21
CA SER A 77 -13.94 -1.63 -18.49
C SER A 77 -14.23 -0.41 -19.38
N ARG A 78 -15.41 -0.44 -20.03
CA ARG A 78 -15.84 0.50 -21.09
C ARG A 78 -14.76 0.69 -22.17
N ASN A 79 -14.36 -0.40 -22.83
CA ASN A 79 -13.35 -0.40 -23.88
C ASN A 79 -12.02 0.23 -23.47
N GLY A 80 -11.61 0.02 -22.21
CA GLY A 80 -10.36 0.52 -21.66
C GLY A 80 -10.40 1.97 -21.18
N GLU A 81 -11.56 2.62 -21.15
CA GLU A 81 -11.71 3.97 -20.57
C GLU A 81 -11.28 3.97 -19.10
N TYR A 82 -11.68 2.95 -18.34
CA TYR A 82 -11.37 2.84 -16.91
C TYR A 82 -10.13 1.98 -16.68
N ARG A 83 -9.25 2.45 -15.80
CA ARG A 83 -8.04 1.78 -15.35
C ARG A 83 -8.09 1.57 -13.84
N ARG A 84 -7.60 0.42 -13.42
CA ARG A 84 -7.39 0.09 -12.01
C ARG A 84 -5.96 -0.42 -11.85
N SER A 85 -5.41 -0.20 -10.66
CA SER A 85 -4.08 -0.64 -10.26
C SER A 85 -4.15 -2.02 -9.62
N SER A 86 -3.00 -2.56 -9.21
CA SER A 86 -2.96 -3.74 -8.33
C SER A 86 -3.37 -3.43 -6.88
N CYS A 87 -3.44 -2.14 -6.51
CA CYS A 87 -3.73 -1.70 -5.14
C CYS A 87 -5.24 -1.48 -4.94
N PRO A 88 -5.92 -2.31 -4.11
CA PRO A 88 -7.34 -2.14 -3.83
C PRO A 88 -7.67 -0.79 -3.17
N ALA A 89 -6.75 -0.20 -2.39
CA ALA A 89 -6.97 1.10 -1.74
C ALA A 89 -7.18 2.23 -2.75
N ILE A 90 -6.35 2.28 -3.79
CA ILE A 90 -6.45 3.30 -4.85
C ILE A 90 -7.67 3.03 -5.72
N ASN A 91 -7.96 1.76 -5.99
CA ASN A 91 -9.11 1.36 -6.78
C ASN A 91 -10.43 1.75 -6.11
N ALA A 92 -10.53 1.59 -4.79
CA ALA A 92 -11.66 2.07 -4.00
C ALA A 92 -11.81 3.59 -4.03
N LEU A 93 -10.71 4.35 -3.99
CA LEU A 93 -10.77 5.81 -4.18
C LEU A 93 -11.33 6.19 -5.55
N ALA A 94 -10.95 5.47 -6.61
CA ALA A 94 -11.47 5.72 -7.96
C ALA A 94 -12.96 5.31 -8.08
N ASN A 95 -13.37 4.15 -7.57
CA ASN A 95 -14.77 3.70 -7.58
C ASN A 95 -15.70 4.58 -6.72
N ARG A 96 -15.14 5.29 -5.75
CA ARG A 96 -15.85 6.28 -4.92
C ARG A 96 -15.71 7.72 -5.41
N GLY A 97 -14.88 8.00 -6.42
CA GLY A 97 -14.71 9.35 -6.95
C GLY A 97 -13.91 10.30 -6.05
N TYR A 98 -13.13 9.79 -5.10
CA TYR A 98 -12.16 10.58 -4.35
C TYR A 98 -10.95 10.98 -5.20
N ILE A 99 -10.66 10.17 -6.23
CA ILE A 99 -9.79 10.50 -7.35
C ILE A 99 -10.59 10.32 -8.65
N ASN A 100 -10.01 10.72 -9.78
CA ASN A 100 -10.62 10.58 -11.10
C ASN A 100 -11.12 9.15 -11.30
N ARG A 101 -12.44 8.99 -11.46
CA ARG A 101 -13.12 7.68 -11.54
C ARG A 101 -12.55 6.79 -12.64
N SER A 102 -12.06 7.39 -13.72
CA SER A 102 -11.41 6.67 -14.82
C SER A 102 -10.09 5.99 -14.39
N GLY A 103 -9.49 6.38 -13.27
CA GLY A 103 -8.15 5.95 -12.85
C GLY A 103 -7.04 6.47 -13.76
N ARG A 104 -7.30 7.54 -14.52
CA ARG A 104 -6.36 8.16 -15.48
C ARG A 104 -6.10 9.61 -15.11
N ASN A 105 -4.92 10.10 -15.49
CA ASN A 105 -4.49 11.49 -15.26
C ASN A 105 -4.63 11.94 -13.79
N VAL A 106 -4.47 11.00 -12.86
CA VAL A 106 -4.48 11.28 -11.42
C VAL A 106 -3.14 11.90 -11.06
N SER A 107 -3.18 13.14 -10.54
CA SER A 107 -1.96 13.82 -10.09
C SER A 107 -1.49 13.25 -8.75
N TYR A 108 -0.19 13.39 -8.44
CA TYR A 108 0.32 13.04 -7.12
C TYR A 108 -0.43 13.78 -6.00
N THR A 109 -0.70 15.09 -6.17
CA THR A 109 -1.47 15.89 -5.20
C THR A 109 -2.87 15.35 -4.95
N GLU A 110 -3.58 15.01 -6.01
CA GLU A 110 -4.95 14.45 -5.93
C GLU A 110 -4.94 13.13 -5.15
N LEU A 111 -4.01 12.24 -5.48
CA LEU A 111 -3.94 10.94 -4.82
C LEU A 111 -3.46 11.05 -3.38
N ALA A 112 -2.42 11.84 -3.11
CA ALA A 112 -1.93 12.14 -1.76
C ALA A 112 -3.06 12.70 -0.88
N HIS A 113 -3.87 13.63 -1.40
CA HIS A 113 -5.03 14.18 -0.70
C HIS A 113 -6.07 13.10 -0.41
N ALA A 114 -6.46 12.31 -1.41
CA ALA A 114 -7.45 11.26 -1.27
C ALA A 114 -7.03 10.16 -0.29
N VAL A 115 -5.77 9.70 -0.38
CA VAL A 115 -5.18 8.68 0.48
C VAL A 115 -5.14 9.15 1.94
N ARG A 116 -4.73 10.40 2.20
CA ARG A 116 -4.79 10.99 3.56
C ARG A 116 -6.22 11.15 4.05
N ARG A 117 -7.12 11.60 3.19
CA ARG A 117 -8.52 11.85 3.53
C ARG A 117 -9.21 10.56 3.97
N VAL A 118 -9.06 9.49 3.20
CA VAL A 118 -9.82 8.25 3.43
C VAL A 118 -9.05 7.28 4.32
N TRP A 119 -7.80 7.00 3.98
CA TRP A 119 -6.99 5.96 4.63
C TRP A 119 -6.14 6.47 5.78
N ASN A 120 -5.84 7.77 5.76
CA ASN A 120 -4.86 8.40 6.65
C ASN A 120 -3.51 7.65 6.59
N PHE A 121 -3.01 7.35 5.39
CA PHE A 121 -1.63 6.88 5.22
C PHE A 121 -0.67 8.07 5.40
N GLY A 122 0.41 7.82 6.14
CA GLY A 122 1.53 8.74 6.25
C GLY A 122 2.35 8.80 4.96
N ASP A 123 3.07 9.89 4.76
CA ASP A 123 3.85 10.13 3.54
C ASP A 123 5.00 9.17 3.32
N ASP A 124 5.59 8.66 4.41
CA ASP A 124 6.63 7.64 4.37
C ASP A 124 6.10 6.27 3.87
N ASN A 125 4.78 6.09 3.88
CA ASN A 125 4.10 4.92 3.34
C ASN A 125 3.48 5.17 1.94
N ASP A 126 3.41 6.43 1.49
CA ASP A 126 2.97 6.87 0.15
C ASP A 126 4.15 7.06 -0.82
N ASP A 127 5.38 6.93 -0.33
CA ASP A 127 6.61 6.99 -1.12
C ASP A 127 6.66 5.86 -2.15
N LEU A 128 6.20 6.10 -3.39
CA LEU A 128 6.49 5.41 -4.67
C LEU A 128 6.38 3.86 -4.78
N VAL A 129 6.34 3.13 -3.67
CA VAL A 129 6.33 1.67 -3.55
C VAL A 129 5.01 1.12 -4.08
N GLN A 130 3.90 1.82 -3.86
CA GLN A 130 2.60 1.44 -4.44
C GLN A 130 2.49 1.77 -5.93
N TYR A 131 3.28 2.72 -6.45
CA TYR A 131 3.19 3.23 -7.82
C TYR A 131 4.04 2.46 -8.83
N VAL A 132 5.11 1.82 -8.35
CA VAL A 132 6.11 1.19 -9.23
C VAL A 132 6.27 -0.30 -8.93
N VAL A 133 5.96 -0.75 -7.70
CA VAL A 133 6.29 -2.11 -7.27
C VAL A 133 5.05 -2.97 -7.11
N ASN A 134 4.78 -3.78 -8.14
CA ASN A 134 4.08 -5.02 -7.91
C ASN A 134 5.01 -5.95 -7.12
N CYS A 135 4.80 -6.04 -5.80
CA CYS A 135 5.62 -6.89 -4.95
C CYS A 135 5.48 -8.37 -5.37
N PRO A 136 6.56 -9.15 -5.34
CA PRO A 136 6.47 -10.60 -5.49
C PRO A 136 5.70 -11.19 -4.30
N ALA A 137 5.13 -12.38 -4.48
CA ALA A 137 4.36 -13.09 -3.45
C ALA A 137 3.16 -12.29 -2.89
N ALA A 138 2.56 -11.43 -3.71
CA ALA A 138 1.38 -10.66 -3.34
C ALA A 138 0.23 -11.56 -2.86
N PRO A 139 -0.62 -11.09 -1.92
CA PRO A 139 -1.66 -11.91 -1.30
C PRO A 139 -2.72 -12.40 -2.29
N THR A 140 -3.01 -11.61 -3.33
CA THR A 140 -4.20 -11.81 -4.18
C THR A 140 -3.91 -11.59 -5.67
N ARG A 141 -2.67 -11.30 -6.05
CA ARG A 141 -2.22 -11.06 -7.43
C ARG A 141 -1.10 -12.04 -7.78
N ASN A 142 -0.96 -12.37 -9.06
CA ASN A 142 0.15 -13.19 -9.50
C ASN A 142 1.46 -12.39 -9.48
N ASP A 143 2.60 -13.08 -9.43
CA ASP A 143 3.87 -12.45 -9.75
C ASP A 143 3.88 -12.04 -11.23
N ARG A 144 4.48 -10.88 -11.53
CA ARG A 144 4.56 -10.31 -12.89
C ARG A 144 5.10 -11.30 -13.92
N ALA A 145 6.06 -12.14 -13.53
CA ALA A 145 6.74 -13.06 -14.44
C ALA A 145 5.87 -14.27 -14.85
N VAL A 146 4.82 -14.59 -14.10
CA VAL A 146 4.05 -15.84 -14.28
C VAL A 146 2.56 -15.61 -14.53
N GLY A 147 2.07 -14.39 -14.43
CA GLY A 147 0.65 -14.12 -14.72
C GLY A 147 0.24 -12.67 -14.58
N ASP A 148 -1.08 -12.48 -14.48
CA ASP A 148 -1.71 -11.17 -14.28
C ASP A 148 -1.43 -10.66 -12.86
N ASN A 149 -0.65 -9.58 -12.79
CA ASN A 149 -0.20 -8.98 -11.56
C ASN A 149 -0.96 -7.69 -11.19
N VAL A 150 -2.03 -7.39 -11.92
CA VAL A 150 -2.88 -6.22 -11.67
C VAL A 150 -4.23 -6.68 -11.14
N ASN A 151 -4.90 -7.55 -11.89
CA ASN A 151 -6.24 -7.98 -11.55
C ASN A 151 -6.21 -9.03 -10.43
N ILE A 152 -7.27 -9.05 -9.63
CA ILE A 152 -7.40 -10.03 -8.55
C ILE A 152 -7.43 -11.45 -9.13
N ASN A 153 -6.62 -12.33 -8.55
CA ASN A 153 -6.69 -13.77 -8.80
C ASN A 153 -7.60 -14.39 -7.74
N MET A 154 -8.77 -14.86 -8.16
CA MET A 154 -9.77 -15.41 -7.24
C MET A 154 -9.29 -16.64 -6.48
N ALA A 155 -8.44 -17.49 -7.06
CA ALA A 155 -7.88 -18.64 -6.35
C ALA A 155 -6.93 -18.20 -5.22
N LEU A 156 -6.11 -17.16 -5.47
CA LEU A 156 -5.25 -16.58 -4.43
C LEU A 156 -6.07 -15.85 -3.36
N PHE A 157 -7.14 -15.19 -3.76
CA PHE A 157 -8.03 -14.52 -2.81
C PHE A 157 -8.80 -15.51 -1.93
N GLU A 158 -9.34 -16.58 -2.50
CA GLU A 158 -9.97 -17.68 -1.74
C GLU A 158 -8.96 -18.37 -0.82
N SER A 159 -7.72 -18.55 -1.27
CA SER A 159 -6.61 -19.00 -0.43
C SER A 159 -6.43 -18.06 0.78
N LEU A 160 -6.32 -16.75 0.58
CA LEU A 160 -6.24 -15.79 1.68
C LEU A 160 -7.39 -15.94 2.68
N LEU A 161 -8.63 -16.02 2.20
CA LEU A 161 -9.81 -16.16 3.06
C LEU A 161 -9.78 -17.44 3.89
N SER A 162 -9.24 -18.53 3.33
CA SER A 162 -9.18 -19.83 4.02
C SER A 162 -8.26 -19.84 5.25
N PHE A 163 -7.36 -18.86 5.39
CA PHE A 163 -6.46 -18.74 6.54
C PHE A 163 -7.09 -18.09 7.76
N SER A 164 -8.29 -17.49 7.66
CA SER A 164 -9.05 -17.06 8.84
C SER A 164 -9.49 -18.29 9.64
N LYS A 165 -8.81 -18.57 10.76
CA LYS A 165 -9.08 -19.76 11.58
C LYS A 165 -10.47 -19.77 12.22
N ASP A 166 -11.04 -18.60 12.50
CA ASP A 166 -12.39 -18.48 13.06
C ASP A 166 -13.47 -18.13 12.02
N GLY A 167 -13.07 -17.92 10.75
CA GLY A 167 -13.96 -17.56 9.65
C GLY A 167 -14.54 -16.14 9.73
N VAL A 168 -14.21 -15.36 10.76
CA VAL A 168 -14.78 -14.02 11.02
C VAL A 168 -13.70 -12.95 10.95
N THR A 169 -12.52 -13.23 11.50
CA THR A 169 -11.41 -12.28 11.62
C THR A 169 -10.08 -12.90 11.22
N PHE A 170 -9.13 -12.05 10.84
CA PHE A 170 -7.74 -12.44 10.65
C PHE A 170 -6.89 -11.98 11.84
N THR A 171 -6.04 -12.88 12.32
CA THR A 171 -4.90 -12.52 13.16
C THR A 171 -3.66 -12.21 12.31
N LEU A 172 -2.65 -11.56 12.87
CA LEU A 172 -1.37 -11.36 12.17
C LEU A 172 -0.69 -12.71 11.90
N GLU A 173 -0.86 -13.69 12.78
CA GLU A 173 -0.34 -15.05 12.61
C GLU A 173 -0.99 -15.76 11.42
N ASP A 174 -2.31 -15.65 11.26
CA ASP A 174 -3.01 -16.21 10.08
C ASP A 174 -2.47 -15.61 8.77
N LEU A 175 -2.29 -14.28 8.75
CA LEU A 175 -1.75 -13.58 7.60
C LEU A 175 -0.27 -13.92 7.35
N ALA A 176 0.51 -14.19 8.40
CA ALA A 176 1.91 -14.58 8.29
C ALA A 176 2.04 -15.97 7.69
N GLU A 177 1.23 -16.92 8.15
CA GLU A 177 1.15 -18.28 7.60
C GLU A 177 0.73 -18.24 6.12
N HIS A 178 -0.26 -17.41 5.75
CA HIS A 178 -0.64 -17.22 4.35
C HIS A 178 0.50 -16.61 3.52
N HIS A 179 1.19 -15.59 4.04
CA HIS A 179 2.35 -15.01 3.36
C HIS A 179 3.44 -16.06 3.13
N HIS A 180 3.71 -16.93 4.11
CA HIS A 180 4.69 -18.00 3.96
C HIS A 180 4.30 -18.98 2.84
N LEU A 181 3.02 -19.35 2.73
CA LEU A 181 2.50 -20.12 1.61
C LEU A 181 2.77 -19.40 0.27
N ARG A 182 2.40 -18.12 0.16
CA ARG A 182 2.57 -17.32 -1.06
C ARG A 182 4.05 -17.19 -1.47
N HIS A 183 4.94 -16.96 -0.50
CA HIS A 183 6.38 -16.92 -0.74
C HIS A 183 6.88 -18.24 -1.33
N ASN A 184 6.51 -19.38 -0.75
CA ASN A 184 6.94 -20.69 -1.23
C ASN A 184 6.39 -21.03 -2.62
N GLN A 185 5.13 -20.65 -2.91
CA GLN A 185 4.54 -20.79 -4.24
C GLN A 185 5.31 -19.95 -5.28
N SER A 186 5.52 -18.66 -5.00
CA SER A 186 6.30 -17.82 -5.91
C SER A 186 7.73 -18.33 -6.10
N LYS A 187 8.39 -18.82 -5.05
CA LYS A 187 9.72 -19.45 -5.16
C LYS A 187 9.73 -20.71 -6.04
N ALA A 188 8.66 -21.50 -6.01
CA ALA A 188 8.56 -22.72 -6.81
C ALA A 188 8.21 -22.44 -8.28
N ASP A 189 7.30 -21.49 -8.52
CA ASP A 189 6.66 -21.32 -9.82
C ASP A 189 7.27 -20.19 -10.66
N ASN A 190 7.89 -19.18 -10.02
CA ASN A 190 8.48 -18.03 -10.71
C ASN A 190 10.00 -18.20 -10.86
N PRO A 191 10.51 -18.51 -12.07
CA PRO A 191 11.95 -18.69 -12.31
C PRO A 191 12.77 -17.39 -12.15
N HIS A 192 12.10 -16.25 -12.05
CA HIS A 192 12.69 -14.92 -11.82
C HIS A 192 12.39 -14.38 -10.42
N PHE A 193 12.04 -15.25 -9.48
CA PHE A 193 11.71 -14.85 -8.12
C PHE A 193 12.94 -14.30 -7.38
N VAL A 194 12.89 -13.00 -7.08
CA VAL A 194 13.90 -12.29 -6.27
C VAL A 194 13.25 -11.89 -4.96
N PHE A 195 13.81 -12.36 -3.85
CA PHE A 195 13.25 -12.17 -2.51
C PHE A 195 14.38 -11.99 -1.50
N GLY A 196 14.73 -10.72 -1.25
CA GLY A 196 15.58 -10.26 -0.16
C GLY A 196 14.78 -9.50 0.90
N ASN A 197 15.42 -8.70 1.75
CA ASN A 197 14.70 -7.86 2.72
C ASN A 197 13.75 -6.88 2.04
N GLN A 198 14.14 -6.32 0.88
CA GLN A 198 13.27 -5.38 0.15
C GLN A 198 12.01 -6.08 -0.38
N GLY A 199 12.16 -7.28 -0.93
CA GLY A 199 11.05 -8.11 -1.39
C GLY A 199 10.13 -8.54 -0.25
N ALA A 200 10.72 -8.96 0.88
CA ALA A 200 9.99 -9.34 2.08
C ALA A 200 9.17 -8.17 2.64
N ILE A 201 9.77 -6.98 2.78
CA ILE A 201 9.07 -5.78 3.27
C ILE A 201 7.93 -5.40 2.33
N CYS A 202 8.19 -5.34 1.02
CA CYS A 202 7.15 -5.02 0.03
C CYS A 202 5.97 -6.01 0.13
N SER A 203 6.26 -7.31 0.15
CA SER A 203 5.26 -8.37 0.22
C SER A 203 4.44 -8.30 1.52
N LEU A 204 5.12 -8.26 2.67
CA LEU A 204 4.49 -8.24 3.99
C LEU A 204 3.75 -6.94 4.28
N ALA A 205 4.26 -5.80 3.79
CA ALA A 205 3.61 -4.51 3.94
C ALA A 205 2.18 -4.51 3.37
N GLN A 206 1.89 -5.30 2.34
CA GLN A 206 0.52 -5.42 1.83
C GLN A 206 -0.45 -6.01 2.85
N TYR A 207 0.01 -6.96 3.68
CA TYR A 207 -0.78 -7.56 4.75
C TYR A 207 -0.92 -6.62 5.94
N THR A 208 0.17 -5.98 6.34
CA THR A 208 0.17 -5.06 7.49
C THR A 208 -0.62 -3.80 7.19
N ASN A 209 -0.58 -3.29 5.95
CA ASN A 209 -1.43 -2.21 5.47
C ASN A 209 -2.91 -2.59 5.52
N MET A 210 -3.26 -3.83 5.17
CA MET A 210 -4.64 -4.32 5.28
C MET A 210 -5.13 -4.26 6.74
N VAL A 211 -4.31 -4.71 7.69
CA VAL A 211 -4.61 -4.67 9.14
C VAL A 211 -4.65 -3.23 9.66
N GLY A 212 -3.62 -2.44 9.36
CA GLY A 212 -3.46 -1.07 9.84
C GLY A 212 -4.54 -0.13 9.32
N VAL A 213 -4.95 -0.29 8.06
CA VAL A 213 -5.98 0.55 7.44
C VAL A 213 -7.38 0.02 7.78
N LEU A 214 -7.73 -1.19 7.37
CA LEU A 214 -9.11 -1.69 7.46
C LEU A 214 -9.49 -2.23 8.84
N GLY A 215 -8.51 -2.65 9.65
CA GLY A 215 -8.78 -3.17 10.97
C GLY A 215 -9.54 -2.16 11.82
N ARG A 216 -10.48 -2.61 12.63
CA ARG A 216 -11.30 -1.74 13.50
C ARG A 216 -11.39 -2.34 14.89
N LYS A 217 -12.01 -1.61 15.82
CA LYS A 217 -12.16 -2.13 17.19
C LYS A 217 -12.91 -3.47 17.19
N GLY A 218 -12.34 -4.48 17.84
CA GLY A 218 -12.90 -5.81 17.88
C GLY A 218 -12.17 -6.77 18.81
N LYS A 219 -12.37 -8.07 18.57
CA LYS A 219 -11.86 -9.19 19.37
C LYS A 219 -10.33 -9.19 19.58
N HIS A 220 -9.57 -8.67 18.62
CA HIS A 220 -8.11 -8.66 18.62
C HIS A 220 -7.51 -7.26 18.87
N GLY A 221 -8.31 -6.33 19.38
CA GLY A 221 -7.90 -4.94 19.65
C GLY A 221 -8.39 -3.95 18.61
N TRP A 222 -7.71 -2.81 18.51
CA TRP A 222 -8.11 -1.66 17.68
C TRP A 222 -7.91 -1.83 16.17
N THR A 223 -7.20 -2.89 15.77
CA THR A 223 -6.91 -3.23 14.37
C THR A 223 -7.44 -4.63 14.01
N THR A 224 -8.56 -5.05 14.64
CA THR A 224 -9.19 -6.33 14.30
C THR A 224 -9.66 -6.30 12.86
N LEU A 225 -9.07 -7.16 12.01
CA LEU A 225 -9.38 -7.24 10.59
C LEU A 225 -10.48 -8.26 10.35
N TYR A 226 -11.64 -7.81 9.87
CA TYR A 226 -12.77 -8.69 9.59
C TYR A 226 -12.75 -9.21 8.16
N VAL A 227 -13.10 -10.47 7.98
CA VAL A 227 -13.15 -11.14 6.67
C VAL A 227 -14.07 -10.42 5.69
N ASP A 228 -15.23 -9.94 6.15
CA ASP A 228 -16.19 -9.24 5.28
C ASP A 228 -15.73 -7.84 4.86
N ASP A 229 -14.97 -7.16 5.72
CA ASP A 229 -14.34 -5.88 5.37
C ASP A 229 -13.26 -6.10 4.28
N VAL A 230 -12.49 -7.20 4.37
CA VAL A 230 -11.52 -7.61 3.34
C VAL A 230 -12.22 -7.96 2.03
N LYS A 231 -13.34 -8.69 2.05
CA LYS A 231 -14.13 -9.00 0.85
C LYS A 231 -14.62 -7.73 0.16
N THR A 232 -15.25 -6.83 0.89
CA THR A 232 -15.74 -5.56 0.34
C THR A 232 -14.59 -4.77 -0.30
N PHE A 233 -13.45 -4.71 0.39
CA PHE A 233 -12.31 -3.93 -0.08
C PHE A 233 -11.61 -4.53 -1.32
N TYR A 234 -11.52 -5.86 -1.42
CA TYR A 234 -10.80 -6.53 -2.52
C TYR A 234 -11.69 -6.92 -3.69
N LEU A 235 -12.93 -7.35 -3.44
CA LEU A 235 -13.86 -7.81 -4.49
C LEU A 235 -14.67 -6.66 -5.07
N ASP A 236 -15.24 -5.85 -4.19
CA ASP A 236 -16.08 -4.72 -4.62
C ASP A 236 -15.23 -3.48 -4.88
N GLU A 237 -13.95 -3.52 -4.50
CA GLU A 237 -13.04 -2.37 -4.52
C GLU A 237 -13.77 -1.14 -3.96
N ASP A 238 -14.32 -1.32 -2.76
CA ASP A 238 -15.17 -0.37 -2.06
C ASP A 238 -14.69 -0.14 -0.62
N ILE A 239 -15.10 0.97 -0.02
CA ILE A 239 -14.87 1.29 1.39
C ILE A 239 -15.97 0.60 2.22
N PRO A 240 -15.63 -0.30 3.17
CA PRO A 240 -16.62 -0.93 4.03
C PRO A 240 -17.46 0.11 4.79
N LYS A 241 -18.77 -0.10 4.95
CA LYS A 241 -19.63 0.83 5.72
C LYS A 241 -19.26 0.92 7.20
N THR A 242 -18.63 -0.14 7.69
CA THR A 242 -18.06 -0.32 9.03
C THR A 242 -16.66 0.29 9.17
N TYR A 243 -16.12 0.88 8.11
CA TYR A 243 -14.76 1.41 8.10
C TYR A 243 -14.59 2.54 9.13
N GLU A 244 -13.60 2.36 10.00
CA GLU A 244 -13.18 3.35 10.97
C GLU A 244 -11.84 3.93 10.50
N ARG A 245 -11.85 5.20 10.10
CA ARG A 245 -10.65 5.92 9.70
C ARG A 245 -9.77 6.15 10.93
N ARG A 246 -8.46 5.98 10.75
CA ARG A 246 -7.48 6.27 11.79
C ARG A 246 -7.42 7.77 12.10
N GLU A 247 -7.30 8.12 13.36
CA GLU A 247 -7.06 9.52 13.74
C GLU A 247 -5.61 9.94 13.49
N MET A 248 -4.67 9.03 13.69
CA MET A 248 -3.26 9.24 13.36
C MET A 248 -2.88 8.48 12.10
N ALA A 249 -1.94 9.04 11.35
CA ALA A 249 -1.53 8.43 10.10
C ALA A 249 -0.88 7.06 10.33
N HIS A 250 -1.13 6.11 9.43
CA HIS A 250 -0.38 4.86 9.39
C HIS A 250 1.00 5.15 8.81
N TYR A 251 2.03 5.02 9.65
CA TYR A 251 3.44 5.24 9.31
C TYR A 251 4.22 3.92 9.25
N SER A 252 5.38 3.96 8.61
CA SER A 252 6.26 2.82 8.41
C SER A 252 6.73 2.13 9.71
N PRO A 253 6.94 2.79 10.87
CA PRO A 253 7.39 2.09 12.08
C PRO A 253 6.37 1.09 12.64
N GLU A 254 5.09 1.44 12.64
CA GLU A 254 4.01 0.53 13.07
C GLU A 254 3.87 -0.63 12.07
N SER A 255 3.90 -0.33 10.78
CA SER A 255 3.89 -1.36 9.73
C SER A 255 5.07 -2.31 9.90
N ASN A 256 6.28 -1.79 10.15
CA ASN A 256 7.48 -2.58 10.42
C ASN A 256 7.32 -3.46 11.68
N ALA A 257 6.69 -2.97 12.75
CA ALA A 257 6.44 -3.80 13.94
C ALA A 257 5.51 -4.99 13.63
N PHE A 258 4.49 -4.80 12.79
CA PHE A 258 3.66 -5.90 12.31
C PHE A 258 4.45 -6.85 11.40
N VAL A 259 5.27 -6.32 10.48
CA VAL A 259 6.16 -7.10 9.62
C VAL A 259 7.09 -7.96 10.46
N ASP A 260 7.77 -7.38 11.46
CA ASP A 260 8.71 -8.10 12.32
C ASP A 260 8.00 -9.20 13.11
N ARG A 261 6.78 -8.93 13.63
CA ARG A 261 5.96 -9.97 14.28
C ARG A 261 5.60 -11.11 13.32
N MET A 262 5.15 -10.78 12.11
CA MET A 262 4.77 -11.77 11.11
C MET A 262 5.98 -12.62 10.68
N THR A 263 7.14 -11.99 10.45
CA THR A 263 8.35 -12.71 10.04
C THR A 263 8.84 -13.66 11.13
N HIS A 264 8.90 -13.20 12.38
CA HIS A 264 9.29 -14.04 13.52
C HIS A 264 8.37 -15.26 13.69
N HIS A 265 7.05 -15.09 13.49
CA HIS A 265 6.09 -16.20 13.58
C HIS A 265 6.41 -17.33 12.61
N VAL A 266 6.87 -17.01 11.40
CA VAL A 266 7.22 -17.99 10.36
C VAL A 266 8.71 -18.34 10.31
N GLY A 267 9.46 -18.00 11.37
CA GLY A 267 10.88 -18.33 11.50
C GLY A 267 11.80 -17.57 10.55
N TYR A 268 11.38 -16.41 10.07
CA TYR A 268 12.16 -15.51 9.20
C TYR A 268 12.52 -14.23 9.96
N ALA A 269 13.64 -13.60 9.62
CA ALA A 269 14.07 -12.34 10.20
C ALA A 269 14.63 -11.42 9.13
N ILE A 270 14.16 -10.17 9.11
CA ILE A 270 14.64 -9.12 8.22
C ILE A 270 15.89 -8.48 8.84
N GLN A 271 16.99 -8.45 8.10
CA GLN A 271 18.23 -7.83 8.58
C GLN A 271 18.18 -6.31 8.40
N ARG A 272 18.59 -5.54 9.41
CA ARG A 272 18.68 -4.08 9.34
C ARG A 272 20.01 -3.58 9.96
N PRO A 273 20.76 -2.66 9.31
CA PRO A 273 20.53 -2.09 7.98
C PRO A 273 20.56 -3.16 6.88
N PHE A 274 19.93 -2.91 5.73
CA PHE A 274 19.89 -3.90 4.65
C PHE A 274 21.31 -4.19 4.16
N PRO A 275 21.62 -5.47 3.86
CA PRO A 275 22.87 -5.84 3.22
C PRO A 275 23.09 -5.08 1.90
N GLU A 276 24.34 -4.85 1.55
CA GLU A 276 24.69 -4.25 0.27
C GLU A 276 24.24 -5.16 -0.88
N GLY A 277 23.36 -4.64 -1.76
CA GLY A 277 22.81 -5.39 -2.90
C GLY A 277 21.39 -5.94 -2.70
N ASP A 278 20.74 -5.65 -1.57
CA ASP A 278 19.29 -5.81 -1.37
C ASP A 278 18.48 -4.66 -2.01
#